data_AF-A0A7X8SLZ0-F1
#
_entry.id   AF-A0A7X8SLZ0-F1
#
_cell.length_a   1.000
_cell.length_b   1.000
_cell.length_c   1.000
_cell.angle_alpha   90.00
_cell.angle_beta   90.00
_cell.angle_gamma   90.00
#
_symmetry.space_group_name_H-M   'P 1'
#
loop_
_entity.id
_entity.type
_entity.pdbx_description
1 polymer ?
#
loop_
_entity_poly.entity_id
_entity_poly.type
_entity_poly.pdbx_seq_one_letter_code
_entity_poly.pdbx_strand_id
1 'polypeptide(L)'
;MKNIYKIAGVLIGILGLNSCDPLKDINKELENSSAVSPTEIAYTLTSDDYGLSCSEDVQNFESFSANVPPDNDTCGVAQILDQKFVGVDGDILNATYNLYDPLFKGTSLQYQATQADYDRFGTFSSLSLSQSIIIVDSVWTATYGETATRTDVVALTANYYDGSTTHSDTLIQYIATGSPAWEQVYVLTADDYTAMDQSHSNFGSKDDGLGRMTTWMNLFFNPYANEGDVQVLQYEVYNRDGNEEYVVYFSFTNSAWSYTADTYPATDAFKWKVDLQAWEIAPVYTFTNIGGDTHDKEYTLTEADYKTQGESYPNFDTRYNSQEDIDRKIGNILNAQSEIVIEDGDIIKVNYAVYPTGTAPTTGNYQASLP
;
A
#
# COMPACT_ATOMS: atom_id res chain seq x y z
N MET A 1 6.97 62.83 57.70
CA MET A 1 6.17 62.03 58.65
C MET A 1 5.79 60.76 57.91
N LYS A 2 6.42 59.60 58.20
CA LYS A 2 5.95 58.55 59.16
C LYS A 2 4.50 58.14 58.88
N ASN A 3 4.07 56.90 58.71
CA ASN A 3 4.58 55.52 58.87
C ASN A 3 3.53 54.61 58.17
N ILE A 4 3.90 53.61 57.35
CA ILE A 4 4.05 52.17 57.70
C ILE A 4 2.78 51.53 58.31
N TYR A 5 2.16 50.53 57.64
CA TYR A 5 2.13 49.09 58.04
C TYR A 5 1.31 48.16 57.11
N LYS A 6 1.99 47.06 56.69
CA LYS A 6 1.57 45.63 56.50
C LYS A 6 0.50 45.26 55.46
N ILE A 7 0.78 44.51 54.38
CA ILE A 7 1.27 43.10 54.17
C ILE A 7 0.13 42.06 54.08
N ALA A 8 0.26 41.23 53.02
CA ALA A 8 -0.35 39.92 52.69
C ALA A 8 -1.58 39.97 51.74
N GLY A 9 -1.56 39.38 50.54
CA GLY A 9 -0.51 38.57 49.91
C GLY A 9 -0.84 38.04 48.51
N VAL A 10 0.18 37.39 47.94
CA VAL A 10 0.18 36.36 46.87
C VAL A 10 -0.03 36.89 45.44
N LEU A 11 1.07 37.19 44.71
CA LEU A 11 1.77 36.30 43.75
C LEU A 11 0.91 35.87 42.56
N ILE A 12 1.24 36.40 41.37
CA ILE A 12 1.77 35.64 40.22
C ILE A 12 2.47 36.67 39.33
N GLY A 13 3.79 36.54 39.26
CA GLY A 13 4.63 37.21 38.28
C GLY A 13 4.92 36.28 37.13
N ILE A 14 5.12 36.90 35.96
CA ILE A 14 6.04 36.50 34.89
C ILE A 14 5.90 35.06 34.41
N LEU A 15 5.25 34.88 33.24
CA LEU A 15 5.85 34.13 32.15
C LEU A 15 5.43 34.80 30.84
N GLY A 16 6.37 35.58 30.29
CA GLY A 16 6.31 35.93 28.88
C GLY A 16 6.29 34.65 28.05
N LEU A 17 5.50 34.69 26.99
CA LEU A 17 5.40 33.67 25.96
C LEU A 17 6.77 33.50 25.29
N ASN A 18 7.67 32.74 25.91
CA ASN A 18 8.55 31.88 25.15
C ASN A 18 7.66 30.70 24.75
N SER A 19 7.12 30.75 23.52
CA SER A 19 6.81 29.51 22.83
C SER A 19 8.14 28.78 22.73
N CYS A 20 8.39 27.86 23.66
CA CYS A 20 9.38 26.82 23.50
C CYS A 20 9.00 26.11 22.22
N ASP A 21 9.72 26.39 21.14
CA ASP A 21 9.80 25.50 20.00
C ASP A 21 10.53 24.26 20.53
N PRO A 22 9.83 23.15 20.81
CA PRO A 22 10.39 22.02 21.55
C PRO A 22 11.49 21.29 20.75
N LEU A 23 11.74 21.71 19.50
CA LEU A 23 12.71 21.08 18.59
C LEU A 23 13.92 21.97 18.30
N LYS A 24 13.91 23.27 18.63
CA LYS A 24 14.99 24.19 18.24
C LYS A 24 16.36 23.83 18.82
N ASP A 25 16.40 23.32 20.05
CA ASP A 25 17.64 22.95 20.72
C ASP A 25 18.15 21.55 20.28
N ILE A 26 17.24 20.63 19.92
CA ILE A 26 17.58 19.31 19.34
C ILE A 26 18.10 19.50 17.90
N ASN A 27 17.45 20.35 17.12
CA ASN A 27 17.83 20.63 15.73
C ASN A 27 19.24 21.27 15.63
N LYS A 28 19.63 22.05 16.65
CA LYS A 28 20.96 22.66 16.72
C LYS A 28 22.07 21.68 17.15
N GLU A 29 21.70 20.59 17.82
CA GLU A 29 22.61 19.47 18.11
C GLU A 29 22.79 18.55 16.89
N LEU A 30 21.76 18.34 16.07
CA LEU A 30 21.82 17.57 14.81
C LEU A 30 22.66 18.25 13.73
N GLU A 31 22.61 19.59 13.61
CA GLU A 31 23.50 20.35 12.71
C GLU A 31 24.99 20.18 13.05
N ASN A 32 25.32 19.76 14.28
CA ASN A 32 26.69 19.58 14.75
C ASN A 32 27.15 18.10 14.84
N SER A 33 26.27 17.12 14.58
CA SER A 33 26.67 15.72 14.54
C SER A 33 27.24 15.36 13.18
N SER A 34 28.57 15.42 13.06
CA SER A 34 29.27 14.76 11.97
C SER A 34 29.07 13.24 12.09
N ALA A 35 28.36 12.66 11.11
CA ALA A 35 28.22 11.24 10.77
C ALA A 35 27.32 10.36 11.67
N VAL A 36 26.18 9.91 11.11
CA VAL A 36 25.60 8.56 11.27
C VAL A 36 24.91 8.19 9.94
N SER A 37 24.99 6.92 9.54
CA SER A 37 24.46 6.31 8.29
C SER A 37 23.08 6.80 7.83
N PRO A 38 22.72 6.66 6.54
CA PRO A 38 21.32 6.54 6.17
C PRO A 38 20.81 5.31 6.90
N THR A 39 20.19 5.57 8.04
CA THR A 39 19.52 4.54 8.81
C THR A 39 18.23 4.36 8.05
N GLU A 40 18.01 3.19 7.46
CA GLU A 40 16.65 2.84 7.04
C GLU A 40 15.78 2.90 8.29
N ILE A 41 15.09 4.01 8.49
CA ILE A 41 14.21 4.21 9.63
C ILE A 41 12.86 3.70 9.17
N ALA A 42 12.46 2.54 9.69
CA ALA A 42 11.07 2.12 9.61
C ALA A 42 10.27 2.93 10.64
N TYR A 43 9.23 3.61 10.18
CA TYR A 43 8.33 4.39 11.03
C TYR A 43 6.88 4.03 10.73
N THR A 44 6.06 3.76 11.75
CA THR A 44 4.62 3.54 11.57
C THR A 44 3.88 4.73 12.14
N LEU A 45 3.02 5.36 11.32
CA LEU A 45 2.18 6.46 11.75
C LEU A 45 1.22 5.98 12.85
N THR A 46 1.14 6.79 13.89
CA THR A 46 0.24 6.63 15.03
C THR A 46 -1.00 7.53 14.85
N SER A 47 -2.05 7.30 15.64
CA SER A 47 -3.25 8.17 15.67
C SER A 47 -2.89 9.66 15.83
N ASP A 48 -1.94 9.98 16.72
CA ASP A 48 -1.45 11.35 16.93
C ASP A 48 -0.81 11.96 15.66
N ASP A 49 -0.21 11.14 14.79
CA ASP A 49 0.45 11.60 13.58
C ASP A 49 -0.53 12.03 12.50
N TYR A 50 -1.66 11.33 12.36
CA TYR A 50 -2.72 11.74 11.43
C TYR A 50 -3.29 13.10 11.81
N GLY A 51 -3.27 13.46 13.09
CA GLY A 51 -3.60 14.79 13.61
C GLY A 51 -2.71 15.91 13.07
N LEU A 52 -1.53 15.60 12.52
CA LEU A 52 -0.61 16.56 11.90
C LEU A 52 -0.90 16.82 10.40
N SER A 53 -1.78 16.02 9.78
CA SER A 53 -2.14 16.20 8.37
C SER A 53 -2.85 17.54 8.17
N CYS A 54 -2.61 18.21 7.04
CA CYS A 54 -3.42 19.37 6.66
C CYS A 54 -4.82 19.02 6.12
N SER A 55 -5.15 17.74 5.95
CA SER A 55 -6.47 17.29 5.52
C SER A 55 -7.35 16.92 6.71
N GLU A 56 -8.53 17.54 6.84
CA GLU A 56 -9.53 17.16 7.84
C GLU A 56 -9.99 15.70 7.66
N ASP A 57 -10.07 15.21 6.42
CA ASP A 57 -10.45 13.82 6.16
C ASP A 57 -9.41 12.85 6.72
N VAL A 58 -8.12 13.11 6.48
CA VAL A 58 -7.03 12.27 7.01
C VAL A 58 -7.01 12.31 8.54
N GLN A 59 -7.22 13.49 9.14
CA GLN A 59 -7.31 13.63 10.61
C GLN A 59 -8.49 12.83 11.18
N ASN A 60 -9.66 12.89 10.55
CA ASN A 60 -10.88 12.28 11.07
C ASN A 60 -10.92 10.75 10.87
N PHE A 61 -10.41 10.28 9.72
CA PHE A 61 -10.45 8.85 9.34
C PHE A 61 -9.15 8.11 9.63
N GLU A 62 -8.11 8.81 10.11
CA GLU A 62 -6.79 8.26 10.43
C GLU A 62 -6.23 7.39 9.28
N SER A 63 -6.46 7.83 8.04
CA SER A 63 -6.07 7.11 6.83
C SER A 63 -5.99 8.04 5.60
N PHE A 64 -5.13 7.67 4.65
CA PHE A 64 -5.06 8.26 3.31
C PHE A 64 -6.05 7.57 2.38
N SER A 65 -6.44 8.20 1.27
CA SER A 65 -7.42 7.64 0.31
C SER A 65 -7.21 8.19 -1.09
N ALA A 66 -7.99 7.76 -2.08
CA ALA A 66 -7.92 8.33 -3.43
C ALA A 66 -8.17 9.86 -3.47
N ASN A 67 -8.91 10.43 -2.51
CA ASN A 67 -9.15 11.87 -2.45
C ASN A 67 -7.95 12.66 -1.89
N VAL A 68 -7.21 12.05 -0.96
CA VAL A 68 -5.96 12.58 -0.39
C VAL A 68 -4.97 11.44 -0.38
N PRO A 69 -4.31 11.18 -1.53
CA PRO A 69 -3.43 10.03 -1.66
C PRO A 69 -2.16 10.23 -0.82
N PRO A 70 -1.49 9.14 -0.43
CA PRO A 70 -0.31 9.20 0.44
C PRO A 70 0.86 9.97 -0.19
N ASP A 71 0.94 9.99 -1.52
CA ASP A 71 1.92 10.73 -2.32
C ASP A 71 1.50 12.17 -2.64
N ASN A 72 0.40 12.67 -2.07
CA ASN A 72 -0.04 14.04 -2.30
C ASN A 72 1.01 15.06 -1.81
N ASP A 73 1.51 15.89 -2.72
CA ASP A 73 2.54 16.90 -2.43
C ASP A 73 2.19 17.89 -1.31
N THR A 74 0.90 18.07 -0.99
CA THR A 74 0.45 19.07 -0.02
C THR A 74 0.07 18.46 1.33
N CYS A 75 -0.74 17.41 1.33
CA CYS A 75 -1.28 16.80 2.57
C CYS A 75 -1.02 15.28 2.66
N GLY A 76 -0.09 14.74 1.87
CA GLY A 76 0.33 13.35 1.89
C GLY A 76 1.19 13.00 3.11
N VAL A 77 1.73 11.78 3.12
CA VAL A 77 2.55 11.25 4.21
C VAL A 77 3.81 12.11 4.42
N ALA A 78 4.44 12.56 3.34
CA ALA A 78 5.62 13.43 3.38
C ALA A 78 5.42 14.68 4.25
N GLN A 79 4.26 15.33 4.15
CA GLN A 79 3.94 16.52 4.94
C GLN A 79 3.84 16.24 6.45
N ILE A 80 3.42 15.03 6.85
CA ILE A 80 3.46 14.61 8.25
C ILE A 80 4.92 14.36 8.66
N LEU A 81 5.70 13.68 7.82
CA LEU A 81 7.10 13.37 8.10
C LEU A 81 7.96 14.63 8.25
N ASP A 82 7.75 15.66 7.44
CA ASP A 82 8.47 16.95 7.50
C ASP A 82 8.32 17.67 8.83
N GLN A 83 7.20 17.46 9.52
CA GLN A 83 6.97 18.03 10.85
C GLN A 83 7.63 17.24 11.97
N LYS A 84 8.00 15.98 11.70
CA LYS A 84 8.51 15.03 12.71
C LYS A 84 9.99 14.76 12.60
N PHE A 85 10.51 14.76 11.38
CA PHE A 85 11.85 14.28 11.06
C PHE A 85 12.56 15.27 10.16
N VAL A 86 13.79 15.59 10.51
CA VAL A 86 14.72 16.28 9.62
C VAL A 86 15.73 15.24 9.16
N GLY A 87 15.88 15.08 7.85
CA GLY A 87 16.89 14.20 7.27
C GLY A 87 18.18 14.92 6.91
N VAL A 88 19.16 14.14 6.49
CA VAL A 88 20.33 14.58 5.73
C VAL A 88 20.33 13.95 4.34
N ASP A 89 21.19 14.45 3.46
CA ASP A 89 21.26 13.96 2.09
C ASP A 89 21.51 12.44 2.04
N GLY A 90 20.65 11.74 1.31
CA GLY A 90 20.68 10.28 1.19
C GLY A 90 19.88 9.51 2.24
N ASP A 91 19.25 10.17 3.23
CA ASP A 91 18.39 9.48 4.19
C ASP A 91 17.14 8.89 3.53
N ILE A 92 16.77 7.69 4.00
CA ILE A 92 15.59 6.94 3.56
C ILE A 92 14.78 6.54 4.78
N LEU A 93 13.49 6.84 4.76
CA LEU A 93 12.51 6.51 5.80
C LEU A 93 11.38 5.67 5.19
N ASN A 94 11.19 4.46 5.68
CA ASN A 94 10.08 3.60 5.29
C ASN A 94 8.88 3.88 6.19
N ALA A 95 7.93 4.66 5.70
CA ALA A 95 6.76 5.05 6.47
C ALA A 95 5.59 4.09 6.21
N THR A 96 5.09 3.48 7.27
CA THR A 96 3.87 2.67 7.25
C THR A 96 2.69 3.53 7.71
N TYR A 97 1.63 3.57 6.92
CA TYR A 97 0.44 4.37 7.14
C TYR A 97 -0.81 3.57 6.77
N ASN A 98 -1.98 4.03 7.19
CA ASN A 98 -3.26 3.42 6.87
C ASN A 98 -3.74 3.97 5.53
N LEU A 99 -4.02 3.08 4.57
CA LEU A 99 -4.62 3.40 3.28
C LEU A 99 -6.05 2.87 3.25
N TYR A 100 -7.00 3.78 3.03
CA TYR A 100 -8.40 3.49 2.76
C TYR A 100 -8.59 3.30 1.25
N ASP A 101 -8.77 2.04 0.86
CA ASP A 101 -9.05 1.59 -0.49
C ASP A 101 -10.20 0.56 -0.45
N PRO A 102 -11.43 1.03 -0.17
CA PRO A 102 -12.60 0.18 -0.04
C PRO A 102 -12.93 -0.47 -1.37
N LEU A 103 -13.55 -1.65 -1.31
CA LEU A 103 -14.20 -2.23 -2.47
C LEU A 103 -15.56 -1.59 -2.65
N PHE A 104 -15.72 -0.88 -3.74
CA PHE A 104 -17.01 -0.46 -4.23
C PHE A 104 -17.32 -1.18 -5.53
N LYS A 105 -18.58 -1.09 -5.96
CA LYS A 105 -18.99 -1.54 -7.28
C LYS A 105 -18.66 -0.43 -8.28
N GLY A 106 -17.68 -0.67 -9.14
CA GLY A 106 -17.24 0.24 -10.18
C GLY A 106 -18.21 0.32 -11.36
N THR A 107 -17.68 0.48 -12.57
CA THR A 107 -18.52 0.52 -13.77
C THR A 107 -19.18 -0.84 -13.99
N SER A 108 -20.49 -0.85 -14.22
CA SER A 108 -21.26 -2.08 -14.40
C SER A 108 -21.72 -2.24 -15.85
N LEU A 109 -21.37 -3.38 -16.44
CA LEU A 109 -21.83 -3.82 -17.76
C LEU A 109 -22.83 -4.96 -17.61
N GLN A 110 -24.04 -4.75 -18.11
CA GLN A 110 -25.06 -5.81 -18.22
C GLN A 110 -24.89 -6.52 -19.56
N TYR A 111 -24.75 -7.85 -19.55
CA TYR A 111 -24.58 -8.63 -20.77
C TYR A 111 -25.44 -9.89 -20.76
N GLN A 112 -26.17 -10.12 -21.84
CA GLN A 112 -26.88 -11.38 -22.10
C GLN A 112 -26.03 -12.21 -23.05
N ALA A 113 -25.65 -13.42 -22.64
CA ALA A 113 -24.93 -14.35 -23.49
C ALA A 113 -25.76 -14.66 -24.75
N THR A 114 -25.08 -14.59 -25.90
CA THR A 114 -25.65 -14.87 -27.22
C THR A 114 -25.35 -16.29 -27.66
N GLN A 115 -26.02 -16.75 -28.71
CA GLN A 115 -25.69 -18.04 -29.32
C GLN A 115 -24.23 -18.10 -29.79
N ALA A 116 -23.68 -16.98 -30.28
CA ALA A 116 -22.28 -16.92 -30.70
C ALA A 116 -21.31 -17.15 -29.53
N ASP A 117 -21.68 -16.72 -28.32
CA ASP A 117 -20.86 -16.95 -27.11
C ASP A 117 -20.86 -18.43 -26.73
N TYR A 118 -22.02 -19.10 -26.78
CA TYR A 118 -22.11 -20.54 -26.54
C TYR A 118 -21.37 -21.35 -27.61
N ASP A 119 -21.48 -20.96 -28.88
CA ASP A 119 -20.81 -21.63 -29.99
C ASP A 119 -19.28 -21.48 -29.92
N ARG A 120 -18.81 -20.34 -29.40
CA ARG A 120 -17.38 -20.01 -29.33
C ARG A 120 -16.71 -20.54 -28.06
N PHE A 121 -17.38 -20.42 -26.91
CA PHE A 121 -16.77 -20.66 -25.61
C PHE A 121 -17.48 -21.74 -24.79
N GLY A 122 -18.77 -21.99 -25.05
CA GLY A 122 -19.59 -22.89 -24.26
C GLY A 122 -19.49 -24.37 -24.65
N THR A 123 -20.29 -25.18 -23.95
CA THR A 123 -20.54 -26.58 -24.30
C THR A 123 -22.04 -26.86 -24.16
N PHE A 124 -22.66 -27.57 -25.10
CA PHE A 124 -24.09 -27.95 -25.00
C PHE A 124 -25.07 -26.78 -24.75
N SER A 125 -24.80 -25.58 -25.30
CA SER A 125 -25.61 -24.36 -25.10
C SER A 125 -25.64 -23.82 -23.67
N SER A 126 -24.62 -24.13 -22.87
CA SER A 126 -24.38 -23.56 -21.55
C SER A 126 -22.91 -23.22 -21.33
N LEU A 127 -22.64 -22.45 -20.28
CA LEU A 127 -21.30 -22.06 -19.85
C LEU A 127 -20.96 -22.73 -18.52
N SER A 128 -19.73 -23.22 -18.38
CA SER A 128 -19.12 -23.46 -17.06
C SER A 128 -18.56 -22.16 -16.46
N LEU A 129 -18.17 -22.20 -15.18
CA LEU A 129 -17.50 -21.07 -14.50
C LEU A 129 -16.30 -20.52 -15.27
N SER A 130 -15.42 -21.41 -15.74
CA SER A 130 -14.24 -21.02 -16.51
C SER A 130 -14.60 -20.37 -17.85
N GLN A 131 -15.70 -20.79 -18.48
CA GLN A 131 -16.15 -20.26 -19.77
C GLN A 131 -16.84 -18.91 -19.63
N SER A 132 -17.61 -18.70 -18.57
CA SER A 132 -18.24 -17.41 -18.28
C SER A 132 -17.20 -16.32 -17.97
N ILE A 133 -16.12 -16.64 -17.25
CA ILE A 133 -15.02 -15.70 -17.00
C ILE A 133 -14.37 -15.22 -18.31
N ILE A 134 -14.13 -16.13 -19.27
CA ILE A 134 -13.56 -15.77 -20.59
C ILE A 134 -14.50 -14.83 -21.36
N ILE A 135 -15.80 -15.07 -21.30
CA ILE A 135 -16.80 -14.21 -21.96
C ILE A 135 -16.81 -12.82 -21.33
N VAL A 136 -16.84 -12.75 -20.00
CA VAL A 136 -16.84 -11.51 -19.24
C VAL A 136 -15.66 -10.62 -19.64
N ASP A 137 -14.46 -11.18 -19.68
CA ASP A 137 -13.25 -10.47 -20.08
C ASP A 137 -13.29 -9.99 -21.55
N SER A 138 -13.73 -10.88 -22.46
CA SER A 138 -13.85 -10.55 -23.88
C SER A 138 -14.91 -9.48 -24.16
N VAL A 139 -16.03 -9.52 -23.45
CA VAL A 139 -17.15 -8.58 -23.64
C VAL A 139 -16.78 -7.21 -23.10
N TRP A 140 -16.11 -7.15 -21.96
CA TRP A 140 -15.59 -5.91 -21.40
C TRP A 140 -14.66 -5.21 -22.40
N THR A 141 -13.61 -5.93 -22.83
CA THR A 141 -12.60 -5.40 -23.75
C THR A 141 -13.21 -4.94 -25.08
N ALA A 142 -14.18 -5.71 -25.61
CA ALA A 142 -14.87 -5.33 -26.85
C ALA A 142 -15.77 -4.09 -26.69
N THR A 143 -16.33 -3.86 -25.50
CA THR A 143 -17.24 -2.76 -25.22
C THR A 143 -16.49 -1.45 -24.96
N TYR A 144 -15.45 -1.50 -24.13
CA TYR A 144 -14.73 -0.31 -23.68
C TYR A 144 -13.42 -0.05 -24.42
N GLY A 145 -12.87 -1.04 -25.13
CA GLY A 145 -11.60 -0.92 -25.83
C GLY A 145 -10.37 -0.92 -24.92
N GLU A 146 -10.56 -1.23 -23.64
CA GLU A 146 -9.54 -1.30 -22.59
C GLU A 146 -9.79 -2.50 -21.68
N THR A 147 -8.77 -2.90 -20.93
CA THR A 147 -8.87 -3.98 -19.94
C THR A 147 -9.63 -3.50 -18.71
N ALA A 148 -10.41 -4.39 -18.10
CA ALA A 148 -11.09 -4.08 -16.84
C ALA A 148 -10.07 -3.75 -15.73
N THR A 149 -10.44 -2.77 -14.92
CA THR A 149 -9.69 -2.37 -13.73
C THR A 149 -10.37 -2.91 -12.49
N ARG A 150 -9.65 -2.91 -11.36
CA ARG A 150 -10.20 -3.39 -10.09
C ARG A 150 -11.53 -2.68 -9.80
N THR A 151 -12.53 -3.43 -9.33
CA THR A 151 -13.92 -3.01 -9.06
C THR A 151 -14.90 -2.99 -10.24
N ASP A 152 -14.43 -3.09 -11.48
CA ASP A 152 -15.32 -3.18 -12.63
C ASP A 152 -16.17 -4.44 -12.58
N VAL A 153 -17.45 -4.35 -12.96
CA VAL A 153 -18.42 -5.44 -12.84
C VAL A 153 -19.04 -5.80 -14.18
N VAL A 154 -19.10 -7.09 -14.46
CA VAL A 154 -19.98 -7.64 -15.51
C VAL A 154 -21.07 -8.47 -14.86
N ALA A 155 -22.31 -8.10 -15.15
CA ALA A 155 -23.51 -8.85 -14.81
C ALA A 155 -23.94 -9.67 -16.03
N LEU A 156 -23.54 -10.93 -16.05
CA LEU A 156 -23.77 -11.88 -17.14
C LEU A 156 -25.06 -12.65 -16.91
N THR A 157 -26.02 -12.55 -17.83
CA THR A 157 -27.18 -13.46 -17.88
C THR A 157 -26.90 -14.56 -18.90
N ALA A 158 -26.89 -15.82 -18.45
CA ALA A 158 -26.58 -16.95 -19.32
C ALA A 158 -27.20 -18.27 -18.85
N ASN A 159 -27.33 -19.24 -19.76
CA ASN A 159 -27.45 -20.64 -19.41
C ASN A 159 -26.13 -21.13 -18.79
N TYR A 160 -26.18 -21.57 -17.53
CA TYR A 160 -25.02 -21.90 -16.73
C TYR A 160 -25.06 -23.35 -16.24
N TYR A 161 -23.95 -24.07 -16.39
CA TYR A 161 -23.78 -25.43 -15.91
C TYR A 161 -22.87 -25.45 -14.69
N ASP A 162 -23.41 -25.87 -13.54
CA ASP A 162 -22.71 -25.89 -12.26
C ASP A 162 -21.87 -27.16 -12.02
N GLY A 163 -21.76 -28.04 -13.02
CA GLY A 163 -21.13 -29.36 -12.87
C GLY A 163 -22.14 -30.49 -12.66
N SER A 164 -23.41 -30.17 -12.40
CA SER A 164 -24.50 -31.14 -12.20
C SER A 164 -25.74 -30.84 -13.06
N THR A 165 -26.17 -29.58 -13.09
CA THR A 165 -27.44 -29.14 -13.69
C THR A 165 -27.20 -27.90 -14.53
N THR A 166 -27.93 -27.77 -15.64
CA THR A 166 -27.96 -26.53 -16.41
C THR A 166 -29.11 -25.67 -15.90
N HIS A 167 -28.77 -24.47 -15.44
CA HIS A 167 -29.70 -23.42 -15.04
C HIS A 167 -29.85 -22.45 -16.20
N SER A 168 -31.08 -22.12 -16.57
CA SER A 168 -31.34 -21.18 -17.68
C SER A 168 -31.44 -19.75 -17.18
N ASP A 169 -31.02 -18.80 -18.02
CA ASP A 169 -31.13 -17.35 -17.78
C ASP A 169 -30.65 -16.91 -16.39
N THR A 170 -29.55 -17.51 -15.93
CA THR A 170 -28.96 -17.22 -14.62
C THR A 170 -28.16 -15.93 -14.70
N LEU A 171 -28.47 -14.97 -13.81
CA LEU A 171 -27.69 -13.77 -13.61
C LEU A 171 -26.50 -14.09 -12.70
N ILE A 172 -25.29 -13.86 -13.20
CA ILE A 172 -24.03 -14.07 -12.51
C ILE A 172 -23.26 -12.78 -12.57
N GLN A 173 -22.83 -12.28 -11.40
CA GLN A 173 -22.00 -11.09 -11.34
C GLN A 173 -20.53 -11.48 -11.19
N TYR A 174 -19.67 -10.79 -11.91
CA TYR A 174 -18.21 -10.91 -11.82
C TYR A 174 -17.62 -9.54 -11.55
N ILE A 175 -16.64 -9.48 -10.63
CA ILE A 175 -15.89 -8.27 -10.32
C ILE A 175 -14.42 -8.47 -10.70
N ALA A 176 -13.81 -7.47 -11.32
CA ALA A 176 -12.40 -7.50 -11.66
C ALA A 176 -11.55 -7.23 -10.41
N THR A 177 -10.52 -8.05 -10.20
CA THR A 177 -9.51 -7.93 -9.13
C THR A 177 -8.17 -7.37 -9.63
N GLY A 178 -8.04 -7.19 -10.94
CA GLY A 178 -6.83 -6.85 -11.66
C GLY A 178 -6.87 -7.55 -13.02
N SER A 179 -6.22 -7.03 -14.06
CA SER A 179 -6.31 -7.65 -15.39
C SER A 179 -5.22 -8.72 -15.60
N PRO A 180 -5.54 -9.96 -16.05
CA PRO A 180 -6.85 -10.59 -16.15
C PRO A 180 -7.15 -11.48 -14.92
N ALA A 181 -8.06 -11.03 -14.06
CA ALA A 181 -8.56 -11.75 -12.90
C ALA A 181 -9.97 -11.24 -12.58
N TRP A 182 -10.94 -12.15 -12.70
CA TRP A 182 -12.35 -11.91 -12.43
C TRP A 182 -12.82 -12.89 -11.37
N GLU A 183 -13.49 -12.38 -10.36
CA GLU A 183 -14.05 -13.18 -9.28
C GLU A 183 -15.57 -13.17 -9.35
N GLN A 184 -16.19 -14.35 -9.17
CA GLN A 184 -17.64 -14.43 -9.10
C GLN A 184 -18.12 -13.80 -7.79
N VAL A 185 -19.09 -12.89 -7.91
CA VAL A 185 -19.75 -12.24 -6.78
C VAL A 185 -20.92 -13.09 -6.32
N TYR A 186 -20.91 -13.47 -5.05
CA TYR A 186 -22.04 -14.06 -4.37
C TYR A 186 -22.95 -12.94 -3.85
N VAL A 187 -24.10 -12.76 -4.49
CA VAL A 187 -25.09 -11.77 -4.05
C VAL A 187 -25.94 -12.39 -2.94
N LEU A 188 -25.89 -11.82 -1.73
CA LEU A 188 -26.68 -12.32 -0.62
C LEU A 188 -28.18 -12.26 -0.92
N THR A 189 -28.85 -13.38 -0.67
CA THR A 189 -30.30 -13.54 -0.81
C THR A 189 -31.01 -13.27 0.51
N ALA A 190 -32.33 -13.10 0.46
CA ALA A 190 -33.16 -12.95 1.67
C ALA A 190 -33.00 -14.12 2.67
N ASP A 191 -32.76 -15.33 2.16
CA ASP A 191 -32.54 -16.51 3.00
C ASP A 191 -31.18 -16.45 3.70
N ASP A 192 -30.15 -15.89 3.04
CA ASP A 192 -28.83 -15.70 3.66
C ASP A 192 -28.90 -14.67 4.78
N TYR A 193 -29.60 -13.55 4.57
CA TYR A 193 -29.88 -12.56 5.61
C TYR A 193 -30.64 -13.18 6.77
N THR A 194 -31.64 -14.02 6.50
CA THR A 194 -32.39 -14.75 7.53
C THR A 194 -31.49 -15.72 8.31
N ALA A 195 -30.58 -16.42 7.62
CA ALA A 195 -29.59 -17.30 8.25
C ALA A 195 -28.60 -16.52 9.14
N MET A 196 -28.40 -15.23 8.87
CA MET A 196 -27.62 -14.28 9.66
C MET A 196 -28.45 -13.50 10.69
N ASP A 197 -29.66 -13.99 11.01
CA ASP A 197 -30.58 -13.41 11.99
C ASP A 197 -30.98 -11.96 11.66
N GLN A 198 -31.12 -11.66 10.36
CA GLN A 198 -31.74 -10.43 9.88
C GLN A 198 -33.21 -10.66 9.50
N SER A 199 -34.04 -9.66 9.80
CA SER A 199 -35.48 -9.68 9.45
C SER A 199 -35.78 -9.05 8.10
N HIS A 200 -34.79 -8.39 7.51
CA HIS A 200 -34.83 -7.74 6.20
C HIS A 200 -33.59 -8.14 5.41
N SER A 201 -33.63 -7.98 4.08
CA SER A 201 -32.50 -8.29 3.21
C SER A 201 -31.42 -7.19 3.24
N ASN A 202 -31.04 -6.74 4.43
CA ASN A 202 -30.02 -5.73 4.67
C ASN A 202 -29.47 -5.86 6.10
N PHE A 203 -28.34 -5.22 6.36
CA PHE A 203 -27.79 -5.03 7.70
C PHE A 203 -28.05 -3.61 8.22
N GLY A 204 -28.01 -3.44 9.54
CA GLY A 204 -28.16 -2.13 10.17
C GLY A 204 -26.92 -1.24 10.09
N SER A 205 -25.74 -1.83 9.88
CA SER A 205 -24.49 -1.11 9.62
C SER A 205 -23.50 -2.02 8.88
N LYS A 206 -22.46 -1.42 8.29
CA LYS A 206 -21.36 -2.16 7.67
C LYS A 206 -20.66 -3.08 8.68
N ASP A 207 -20.34 -2.59 9.87
CA ASP A 207 -19.67 -3.37 10.92
C ASP A 207 -20.49 -4.58 11.40
N ASP A 208 -21.79 -4.40 11.62
CA ASP A 208 -22.69 -5.51 11.99
C ASP A 208 -22.77 -6.54 10.87
N GLY A 209 -22.89 -6.07 9.62
CA GLY A 209 -22.88 -6.92 8.43
C GLY A 209 -21.60 -7.75 8.30
N LEU A 210 -20.44 -7.10 8.39
CA LEU A 210 -19.14 -7.77 8.30
C LEU A 210 -18.95 -8.82 9.41
N GLY A 211 -19.33 -8.50 10.65
CA GLY A 211 -19.26 -9.44 11.77
C GLY A 211 -20.15 -10.68 11.56
N ARG A 212 -21.38 -10.47 11.09
CA ARG A 212 -22.35 -11.55 10.82
C ARG A 212 -21.95 -12.40 9.64
N MET A 213 -21.57 -11.78 8.52
CA MET A 213 -21.07 -12.49 7.34
C MET A 213 -19.83 -13.32 7.66
N THR A 214 -18.89 -12.80 8.45
CA THR A 214 -17.71 -13.56 8.89
C THR A 214 -18.12 -14.81 9.67
N THR A 215 -19.07 -14.66 10.60
CA THR A 215 -19.58 -15.80 11.38
C THR A 215 -20.27 -16.82 10.47
N TRP A 216 -21.12 -16.35 9.56
CA TRP A 216 -21.84 -17.19 8.60
C TRP A 216 -20.90 -17.95 7.65
N MET A 217 -19.91 -17.26 7.06
CA MET A 217 -18.86 -17.87 6.24
C MET A 217 -18.13 -18.98 7.00
N ASN A 218 -17.74 -18.73 8.25
CA ASN A 218 -17.06 -19.72 9.08
C ASN A 218 -17.94 -20.92 9.48
N LEU A 219 -19.26 -20.76 9.52
CA LEU A 219 -20.19 -21.85 9.85
C LEU A 219 -20.56 -22.71 8.63
N PHE A 220 -20.81 -22.07 7.49
CA PHE A 220 -21.42 -22.75 6.33
C PHE A 220 -20.41 -23.05 5.21
N PHE A 221 -19.35 -22.28 5.06
CA PHE A 221 -18.38 -22.43 3.97
C PHE A 221 -17.06 -23.07 4.42
N ASN A 222 -16.64 -22.87 5.67
CA ASN A 222 -15.40 -23.45 6.21
C ASN A 222 -15.26 -24.97 5.96
N PRO A 223 -16.31 -25.82 6.14
CA PRO A 223 -16.19 -27.27 5.91
C PRO A 223 -15.81 -27.67 4.48
N TYR A 224 -15.93 -26.75 3.52
CA TYR A 224 -15.69 -26.96 2.10
C TYR A 224 -14.53 -26.11 1.54
N ALA A 225 -13.92 -25.27 2.38
CA ALA A 225 -12.87 -24.33 1.98
C ALA A 225 -11.48 -24.95 2.08
N ASN A 226 -10.59 -24.53 1.18
CA ASN A 226 -9.16 -24.82 1.19
C ASN A 226 -8.37 -23.54 1.47
N GLU A 227 -7.18 -23.68 2.05
CA GLU A 227 -6.29 -22.56 2.31
C GLU A 227 -6.01 -21.78 1.02
N GLY A 228 -6.23 -20.46 1.05
CA GLY A 228 -6.10 -19.58 -0.11
C GLY A 228 -7.37 -19.38 -0.92
N ASP A 229 -8.48 -20.05 -0.58
CA ASP A 229 -9.77 -19.80 -1.22
C ASP A 229 -10.22 -18.35 -0.98
N VAL A 230 -10.82 -17.75 -2.02
CA VAL A 230 -11.36 -16.38 -2.00
C VAL A 230 -12.83 -16.43 -2.33
N GLN A 231 -13.63 -15.62 -1.63
CA GLN A 231 -15.04 -15.46 -1.90
C GLN A 231 -15.40 -13.97 -1.86
N VAL A 232 -16.13 -13.50 -2.88
CA VAL A 232 -16.65 -12.13 -2.93
C VAL A 232 -18.12 -12.15 -2.58
N LEU A 233 -18.53 -11.30 -1.63
CA LEU A 233 -19.94 -11.12 -1.27
C LEU A 233 -20.40 -9.73 -1.67
N GLN A 234 -21.60 -9.64 -2.27
CA GLN A 234 -22.36 -8.40 -2.37
C GLN A 234 -23.47 -8.42 -1.31
N TYR A 235 -23.58 -7.34 -0.53
CA TYR A 235 -24.53 -7.18 0.55
C TYR A 235 -25.12 -5.77 0.59
N GLU A 236 -26.18 -5.59 1.36
CA GLU A 236 -26.90 -4.33 1.51
C GLU A 236 -26.86 -3.86 2.96
N VAL A 237 -26.66 -2.56 3.16
CA VAL A 237 -26.78 -1.89 4.46
C VAL A 237 -27.89 -0.85 4.36
N TYR A 238 -28.79 -0.84 5.34
CA TYR A 238 -29.83 0.18 5.43
C TYR A 238 -29.26 1.48 6.01
N ASN A 239 -29.34 2.56 5.24
CA ASN A 239 -28.99 3.90 5.65
C ASN A 239 -30.24 4.82 5.62
N ARG A 240 -30.06 6.13 5.84
CA ARG A 240 -31.18 7.08 5.88
C ARG A 240 -31.93 7.20 4.55
N ASP A 241 -31.24 6.94 3.44
CA ASP A 241 -31.70 7.18 2.07
C ASP A 241 -32.16 5.88 1.38
N GLY A 242 -31.98 4.71 2.02
CA GLY A 242 -32.42 3.42 1.52
C GLY A 242 -31.42 2.32 1.83
N ASN A 243 -31.45 1.25 1.02
CA ASN A 243 -30.40 0.24 1.05
C ASN A 243 -29.26 0.71 0.15
N GLU A 244 -28.05 0.62 0.66
CA GLU A 244 -26.81 0.85 -0.07
C GLU A 244 -26.08 -0.47 -0.29
N GLU A 245 -25.64 -0.72 -1.51
CA GLU A 245 -24.95 -1.95 -1.91
C GLU A 245 -23.45 -1.84 -1.63
N TYR A 246 -22.89 -2.89 -1.04
CA TYR A 246 -21.46 -3.02 -0.74
C TYR A 246 -20.93 -4.35 -1.26
N VAL A 247 -19.61 -4.39 -1.47
CA VAL A 247 -18.87 -5.59 -1.85
C VAL A 247 -17.76 -5.83 -0.83
N VAL A 248 -17.45 -7.09 -0.55
CA VAL A 248 -16.36 -7.47 0.36
C VAL A 248 -15.66 -8.74 -0.11
N TYR A 249 -14.32 -8.76 -0.03
CA TYR A 249 -13.51 -9.98 -0.19
C TYR A 249 -13.41 -10.71 1.14
N PHE A 250 -13.61 -12.02 1.10
CA PHE A 250 -13.23 -12.95 2.13
C PHE A 250 -12.11 -13.84 1.62
N SER A 251 -11.10 -14.08 2.46
CA SER A 251 -10.06 -15.08 2.21
C SER A 251 -10.07 -16.13 3.30
N PHE A 252 -9.87 -17.38 2.91
CA PHE A 252 -9.74 -18.49 3.83
C PHE A 252 -8.27 -18.71 4.15
N THR A 253 -7.85 -18.26 5.33
CA THR A 253 -6.49 -18.43 5.81
C THR A 253 -6.47 -18.95 7.24
N ASN A 254 -5.48 -19.78 7.57
CA ASN A 254 -5.33 -20.37 8.91
C ASN A 254 -6.62 -21.06 9.41
N SER A 255 -7.32 -21.76 8.52
CA SER A 255 -8.60 -22.46 8.83
C SER A 255 -9.77 -21.54 9.22
N ALA A 256 -9.74 -20.26 8.85
CA ALA A 256 -10.85 -19.33 9.08
C ALA A 256 -11.06 -18.40 7.89
N TRP A 257 -12.31 -18.05 7.64
CA TRP A 257 -12.66 -16.96 6.74
C TRP A 257 -12.49 -15.62 7.48
N SER A 258 -11.76 -14.69 6.87
CA SER A 258 -11.69 -13.29 7.31
C SER A 258 -11.93 -12.36 6.13
N TYR A 259 -12.54 -11.20 6.37
CA TYR A 259 -12.76 -10.21 5.33
C TYR A 259 -11.53 -9.31 5.15
N THR A 260 -11.35 -8.79 3.94
CA THR A 260 -10.41 -7.70 3.65
C THR A 260 -11.02 -6.38 4.13
N ALA A 261 -10.37 -5.73 5.09
CA ALA A 261 -10.78 -4.42 5.56
C ALA A 261 -10.59 -3.36 4.47
N ASP A 262 -11.44 -2.34 4.47
CA ASP A 262 -11.30 -1.19 3.56
C ASP A 262 -10.01 -0.40 3.83
N THR A 263 -9.56 -0.42 5.09
CA THR A 263 -8.34 0.25 5.53
C THR A 263 -7.28 -0.79 5.86
N TYR A 264 -6.10 -0.65 5.26
CA TYR A 264 -4.96 -1.55 5.52
C TYR A 264 -3.66 -0.76 5.64
N PRO A 265 -2.64 -1.31 6.34
CA PRO A 265 -1.33 -0.70 6.38
C PRO A 265 -0.65 -0.80 5.00
N ALA A 266 -0.21 0.33 4.47
CA ALA A 266 0.67 0.43 3.32
C ALA A 266 2.01 1.04 3.76
N THR A 267 3.10 0.67 3.09
CA THR A 267 4.43 1.17 3.40
C THR A 267 5.05 1.72 2.13
N ASP A 268 5.44 3.00 2.17
CA ASP A 268 6.25 3.61 1.12
C ASP A 268 7.57 4.10 1.69
N ALA A 269 8.55 4.21 0.80
CA ALA A 269 9.81 4.83 1.13
C ALA A 269 9.80 6.32 0.80
N PHE A 270 10.37 7.09 1.71
CA PHE A 270 10.52 8.53 1.60
C PHE A 270 12.00 8.86 1.66
N LYS A 271 12.45 9.72 0.75
CA LYS A 271 13.84 10.16 0.66
C LYS A 271 13.93 11.62 1.04
N TRP A 272 14.90 11.96 1.87
CA TRP A 272 15.16 13.36 2.21
C TRP A 272 15.78 14.09 1.02
N LYS A 273 15.21 15.24 0.65
CA LYS A 273 15.73 16.15 -0.38
C LYS A 273 16.35 17.37 0.27
N VAL A 274 17.67 17.39 0.34
CA VAL A 274 18.42 18.49 0.98
C VAL A 274 18.11 19.86 0.39
N ASP A 275 17.90 19.94 -0.93
CA ASP A 275 17.61 21.20 -1.63
C ASP A 275 16.24 21.78 -1.27
N LEU A 276 15.27 20.90 -0.94
CA LEU A 276 13.91 21.28 -0.56
C LEU A 276 13.72 21.34 0.96
N GLN A 277 14.63 20.72 1.72
CA GLN A 277 14.49 20.46 3.15
C GLN A 277 13.16 19.74 3.46
N ALA A 278 12.84 18.74 2.65
CA ALA A 278 11.59 18.00 2.74
C ALA A 278 11.79 16.51 2.39
N TRP A 279 10.94 15.66 2.94
CA TRP A 279 10.75 14.28 2.53
C TRP A 279 9.93 14.24 1.24
N GLU A 280 10.33 13.40 0.30
CA GLU A 280 9.54 13.09 -0.89
C GLU A 280 9.37 11.58 -1.00
N ILE A 281 8.22 11.15 -1.52
CA ILE A 281 8.05 9.74 -1.88
C ILE A 281 9.11 9.39 -2.94
N ALA A 282 9.80 8.28 -2.73
CA ALA A 282 10.83 7.80 -3.65
C ALA A 282 10.73 6.29 -3.77
N PRO A 283 10.73 5.73 -5.00
CA PRO A 283 10.87 4.30 -5.15
C PRO A 283 12.21 3.87 -4.53
N VAL A 284 12.16 2.92 -3.61
CA VAL A 284 13.35 2.25 -3.09
C VAL A 284 13.49 0.93 -3.81
N TYR A 285 14.55 0.81 -4.59
CA TYR A 285 14.84 -0.39 -5.36
C TYR A 285 15.61 -1.38 -4.50
N THR A 286 15.26 -2.65 -4.62
CA THR A 286 16.14 -3.74 -4.23
C THR A 286 17.19 -3.92 -5.31
N PHE A 287 18.45 -3.98 -4.92
CA PHE A 287 19.57 -4.17 -5.85
C PHE A 287 20.16 -5.56 -5.70
N THR A 288 19.95 -6.40 -6.71
CA THR A 288 20.53 -7.75 -6.74
C THR A 288 21.79 -7.75 -7.58
N ASN A 289 22.92 -8.20 -7.04
CA ASN A 289 24.13 -8.40 -7.83
C ASN A 289 23.94 -9.60 -8.78
N ILE A 290 23.81 -9.33 -10.08
CA ILE A 290 23.55 -10.35 -11.10
C ILE A 290 24.81 -10.86 -11.80
N GLY A 291 25.98 -10.31 -11.47
CA GLY A 291 27.24 -10.59 -12.17
C GLY A 291 27.22 -10.19 -13.65
N GLY A 292 28.08 -10.81 -14.46
CA GLY A 292 28.20 -10.53 -15.90
C GLY A 292 28.87 -9.18 -16.21
N ASP A 293 28.70 -8.69 -17.44
CA ASP A 293 29.23 -7.39 -17.91
C ASP A 293 28.15 -6.49 -18.55
N THR A 294 26.91 -6.98 -18.68
CA THR A 294 25.78 -6.24 -19.24
C THR A 294 25.27 -5.21 -18.24
N HIS A 295 25.07 -3.98 -18.69
CA HIS A 295 24.51 -2.89 -17.88
C HIS A 295 23.86 -1.83 -18.77
N ASP A 296 22.86 -1.15 -18.23
CA ASP A 296 22.17 -0.03 -18.85
C ASP A 296 22.78 1.31 -18.41
N LYS A 297 23.25 1.34 -17.15
CA LYS A 297 23.75 2.53 -16.46
C LYS A 297 25.06 2.20 -15.74
N GLU A 298 25.89 3.21 -15.51
CA GLU A 298 27.15 3.06 -14.79
C GLU A 298 27.27 4.14 -13.72
N TYR A 299 27.70 3.73 -12.53
CA TYR A 299 27.96 4.62 -11.39
C TYR A 299 29.33 4.30 -10.80
N THR A 300 30.05 5.32 -10.35
CA THR A 300 31.36 5.14 -9.69
C THR A 300 31.27 5.74 -8.30
N LEU A 301 31.49 4.90 -7.29
CA LEU A 301 31.44 5.35 -5.92
C LEU A 301 32.53 6.40 -5.66
N THR A 302 32.10 7.52 -5.12
CA THR A 302 32.90 8.65 -4.67
C THR A 302 33.29 8.49 -3.20
N GLU A 303 34.23 9.32 -2.72
CA GLU A 303 34.58 9.36 -1.30
C GLU A 303 33.38 9.68 -0.39
N ALA A 304 32.43 10.50 -0.86
CA ALA A 304 31.23 10.83 -0.13
C ALA A 304 30.36 9.59 0.10
N ASP A 305 30.22 8.75 -0.92
CA ASP A 305 29.40 7.53 -0.84
C ASP A 305 29.89 6.59 0.25
N TYR A 306 31.20 6.30 0.30
CA TYR A 306 31.79 5.48 1.36
C TYR A 306 31.54 6.08 2.75
N LYS A 307 31.67 7.41 2.87
CA LYS A 307 31.44 8.12 4.13
C LYS A 307 29.98 7.99 4.60
N THR A 308 29.00 8.04 3.68
CA THR A 308 27.58 7.80 4.03
C THR A 308 27.37 6.40 4.62
N GLN A 309 28.14 5.41 4.16
CA GLN A 309 28.06 4.03 4.64
C GLN A 309 28.92 3.76 5.89
N GLY A 310 29.43 4.82 6.52
CA GLY A 310 30.23 4.73 7.75
C GLY A 310 31.68 4.29 7.55
N GLU A 311 32.17 4.24 6.31
CA GLU A 311 33.56 3.89 6.02
C GLU A 311 34.49 5.06 6.35
N SER A 312 35.66 4.75 6.94
CA SER A 312 36.68 5.75 7.28
C SER A 312 37.62 6.09 6.12
N TYR A 313 37.58 5.31 5.04
CA TYR A 313 38.40 5.45 3.85
C TYR A 313 37.51 5.29 2.61
N PRO A 314 37.92 5.79 1.43
CA PRO A 314 37.16 5.63 0.19
C PRO A 314 37.28 4.21 -0.39
N ASN A 315 36.91 3.20 0.40
CA ASN A 315 36.84 1.79 0.06
C ASN A 315 36.00 1.04 1.11
N PHE A 316 35.48 -0.12 0.74
CA PHE A 316 34.93 -1.07 1.70
C PHE A 316 36.03 -1.98 2.24
N ASP A 317 36.27 -1.94 3.55
CA ASP A 317 37.24 -2.82 4.19
C ASP A 317 36.65 -4.22 4.38
N THR A 318 37.10 -5.18 3.57
CA THR A 318 36.62 -6.58 3.56
C THR A 318 36.98 -7.36 4.82
N ARG A 319 37.79 -6.80 5.72
CA ARG A 319 37.99 -7.35 7.07
C ARG A 319 36.78 -7.13 7.96
N TYR A 320 35.95 -6.13 7.65
CA TYR A 320 34.78 -5.71 8.42
C TYR A 320 33.48 -5.79 7.61
N ASN A 321 33.57 -5.86 6.29
CA ASN A 321 32.44 -5.95 5.38
C ASN A 321 32.48 -7.29 4.65
N SER A 322 31.45 -8.11 4.85
CA SER A 322 31.21 -9.27 3.96
C SER A 322 30.77 -8.78 2.57
N GLN A 323 30.74 -9.68 1.58
CA GLN A 323 30.20 -9.33 0.26
C GLN A 323 28.73 -8.89 0.35
N GLU A 324 27.93 -9.54 1.20
CA GLU A 324 26.55 -9.17 1.46
C GLU A 324 26.43 -7.77 2.08
N ASP A 325 27.35 -7.41 2.99
CA ASP A 325 27.41 -6.04 3.53
C ASP A 325 27.74 -5.01 2.45
N ILE A 326 28.66 -5.33 1.54
CA ILE A 326 29.03 -4.46 0.42
C ILE A 326 27.86 -4.27 -0.53
N ASP A 327 27.19 -5.36 -0.93
CA ASP A 327 26.04 -5.31 -1.84
C ASP A 327 24.90 -4.50 -1.23
N ARG A 328 24.61 -4.69 0.07
CA ARG A 328 23.64 -3.86 0.81
C ARG A 328 24.03 -2.38 0.84
N LYS A 329 25.29 -2.07 1.16
CA LYS A 329 25.80 -0.69 1.21
C LYS A 329 25.74 -0.02 -0.17
N ILE A 330 26.01 -0.75 -1.24
CA ILE A 330 25.86 -0.26 -2.61
C ILE A 330 24.39 0.01 -2.92
N GLY A 331 23.47 -0.89 -2.54
CA GLY A 331 22.04 -0.66 -2.68
C GLY A 331 21.58 0.63 -1.98
N ASN A 332 22.04 0.86 -0.75
CA ASN A 332 21.78 2.10 -0.01
C ASN A 332 22.29 3.32 -0.76
N ILE A 333 23.53 3.28 -1.28
CA ILE A 333 24.11 4.38 -2.06
C ILE A 333 23.29 4.64 -3.33
N LEU A 334 22.92 3.60 -4.07
CA LEU A 334 22.17 3.74 -5.32
C LEU A 334 20.77 4.36 -5.09
N ASN A 335 20.09 3.98 -4.00
CA ASN A 335 18.84 4.61 -3.59
C ASN A 335 19.04 6.04 -3.07
N ALA A 336 20.19 6.34 -2.46
CA ALA A 336 20.52 7.65 -1.88
C ALA A 336 21.01 8.68 -2.92
N GLN A 337 21.60 8.27 -4.04
CA GLN A 337 22.14 9.20 -5.03
C GLN A 337 21.04 9.80 -5.95
N SER A 338 21.36 10.90 -6.63
CA SER A 338 20.46 11.59 -7.58
C SER A 338 21.12 11.87 -8.95
N GLU A 339 22.34 11.40 -9.16
CA GLU A 339 23.09 11.58 -10.41
C GLU A 339 22.55 10.72 -11.55
N ILE A 340 22.02 9.54 -11.23
CA ILE A 340 21.33 8.66 -12.16
C ILE A 340 19.87 8.47 -11.73
N VAL A 341 18.97 8.65 -12.69
CA VAL A 341 17.57 8.22 -12.55
C VAL A 341 17.58 6.71 -12.68
N ILE A 342 17.09 6.01 -11.67
CA ILE A 342 16.94 4.55 -11.65
C ILE A 342 15.48 4.21 -11.91
N GLU A 343 15.25 3.21 -12.76
CA GLU A 343 13.95 2.67 -13.14
C GLU A 343 13.92 1.16 -12.82
N ASP A 344 12.72 0.60 -12.70
CA ASP A 344 12.56 -0.84 -12.46
C ASP A 344 13.19 -1.66 -13.60
N GLY A 345 13.96 -2.69 -13.24
CA GLY A 345 14.63 -3.57 -14.19
C GLY A 345 16.00 -3.09 -14.70
N ASP A 346 16.39 -1.84 -14.43
CA ASP A 346 17.71 -1.32 -14.79
C ASP A 346 18.84 -2.19 -14.24
N ILE A 347 19.89 -2.39 -15.04
CA ILE A 347 21.14 -2.97 -14.57
C ILE A 347 22.20 -1.86 -14.44
N ILE A 348 22.61 -1.58 -13.21
CA ILE A 348 23.62 -0.56 -12.91
C ILE A 348 24.96 -1.21 -12.61
N LYS A 349 25.96 -0.91 -13.44
CA LYS A 349 27.35 -1.24 -13.16
C LYS A 349 27.91 -0.26 -12.14
N VAL A 350 28.30 -0.75 -10.96
CA VAL A 350 28.90 0.05 -9.90
C VAL A 350 30.38 -0.24 -9.82
N ASN A 351 31.19 0.81 -9.98
CA ASN A 351 32.63 0.78 -9.78
C ASN A 351 32.94 1.21 -8.34
N TYR A 352 33.53 0.31 -7.54
CA TYR A 352 33.83 0.56 -6.13
C TYR A 352 35.21 0.02 -5.73
N ALA A 353 35.76 0.51 -4.64
CA ALA A 353 37.05 0.14 -4.10
C ALA A 353 36.87 -0.75 -2.87
N VAL A 354 37.77 -1.71 -2.70
CA VAL A 354 37.83 -2.60 -1.54
C VAL A 354 39.25 -2.61 -0.94
N TYR A 355 39.37 -2.97 0.33
CA TYR A 355 40.64 -3.21 1.03
C TYR A 355 40.60 -4.57 1.73
N PRO A 356 41.67 -5.41 1.77
CA PRO A 356 43.06 -5.16 1.38
C PRO A 356 43.42 -5.43 -0.10
N THR A 357 42.48 -5.78 -0.98
CA THR A 357 42.76 -6.08 -2.39
C THR A 357 42.90 -4.81 -3.24
N GLY A 358 44.04 -4.70 -3.94
CA GLY A 358 44.61 -3.42 -4.37
C GLY A 358 44.09 -2.79 -5.67
N THR A 359 44.13 -1.45 -5.68
CA THR A 359 44.41 -0.51 -6.78
C THR A 359 43.61 -0.57 -8.11
N ALA A 360 42.69 -1.50 -8.30
CA ALA A 360 41.73 -1.46 -9.41
C ALA A 360 40.30 -1.43 -8.83
N PRO A 361 39.38 -0.61 -9.38
CA PRO A 361 37.99 -0.65 -8.96
C PRO A 361 37.45 -2.07 -9.18
N THR A 362 36.87 -2.63 -8.13
CA THR A 362 35.99 -3.79 -8.23
C THR A 362 34.70 -3.32 -8.88
N THR A 363 34.10 -4.18 -9.72
CA THR A 363 32.85 -3.88 -10.40
C THR A 363 31.80 -4.90 -10.01
N GLY A 364 30.59 -4.44 -9.73
CA GLY A 364 29.41 -5.28 -9.59
C GLY A 364 28.28 -4.73 -10.47
N ASN A 365 27.47 -5.60 -11.06
CA ASN A 365 26.26 -5.18 -11.78
C ASN A 365 25.05 -5.49 -10.93
N TYR A 366 24.27 -4.47 -10.65
CA TYR A 366 23.15 -4.51 -9.75
C TYR A 366 21.86 -4.27 -10.53
N GLN A 367 20.99 -5.28 -10.56
CA GLN A 367 19.66 -5.13 -11.14
C GLN A 367 18.74 -4.48 -10.11
N ALA A 368 18.14 -3.35 -10.48
CA ALA A 368 17.09 -2.68 -9.74
C ALA A 368 15.78 -3.45 -9.87
N SER A 369 15.08 -3.65 -8.75
CA SER A 369 13.72 -4.19 -8.76
C SER A 369 12.89 -3.44 -7.73
N LEU A 370 11.71 -2.97 -8.14
CA LEU A 370 10.70 -2.55 -7.17
C LEU A 370 10.28 -3.75 -6.31
N PRO A 371 10.08 -3.54 -5.00
CA PRO A 371 9.72 -4.62 -4.07
C PRO A 371 8.37 -5.28 -4.36
#